data_AF-A0A9E2ZG16-F1
#
_entry.id   AF-A0A9E2ZG16-F1
#
_cell.length_a   1.000
_cell.length_b   1.000
_cell.length_c   1.000
_cell.angle_alpha   90.00
_cell.angle_beta   90.00
_cell.angle_gamma   90.00
#
_symmetry.space_group_name_H-M   'P 1'
#
loop_
_entity.id
_entity.type
_entity.pdbx_description
1 polymer ?
#
loop_
_entity_poly.entity_id
_entity_poly.type
_entity_poly.pdbx_seq_one_letter_code
_entity_poly.pdbx_strand_id
1 'polypeptide(L)'
;TTENEEAADVLEAYERLLLDTMRGDHTLFNTAEGIESLWERSAALLEAPPPVRPYAPGSWGPNAIHQLIAPHAWRLPFERAWRGRPPPKP
;
A
#
# COMPACT_ATOMS: atom_id res chain seq x y z
N THR A 1 3.37 14.73 -13.58
CA THR A 1 4.78 14.83 -13.16
C THR A 1 4.95 15.79 -11.98
N THR A 2 3.90 16.01 -11.18
CA THR A 2 3.83 17.13 -10.21
C THR A 2 3.30 16.66 -8.85
N GLU A 3 3.57 15.40 -8.49
CA GLU A 3 3.30 14.88 -7.13
C GLU A 3 4.60 14.71 -6.32
N ASN A 4 5.77 14.95 -6.94
CA ASN A 4 7.08 14.87 -6.27
C ASN A 4 7.54 16.19 -5.62
N GLU A 5 6.85 17.31 -5.86
CA GLU A 5 7.33 18.64 -5.39
C GLU A 5 6.98 18.94 -3.92
N GLU A 6 5.95 18.29 -3.35
CA GLU A 6 5.63 18.41 -1.90
C GLU A 6 6.56 17.56 -1.00
N ALA A 7 7.39 16.70 -1.58
CA ALA A 7 8.37 15.88 -0.85
C ALA A 7 9.72 16.59 -0.64
N ALA A 8 9.87 17.86 -1.03
CA ALA A 8 11.16 18.55 -1.01
C ALA A 8 11.76 18.76 0.40
N ASP A 9 10.98 18.56 1.47
CA ASP A 9 11.42 18.68 2.86
C ASP A 9 11.43 17.32 3.62
N VAL A 10 11.13 16.22 2.91
CA VAL A 10 11.17 14.85 3.45
C VAL A 10 12.22 14.10 2.64
N LEU A 11 13.28 13.62 3.31
CA LEU A 11 14.29 12.76 2.67
C LEU A 11 13.57 11.69 1.84
N GLU A 12 14.06 11.45 0.62
CA GLU A 12 13.55 10.34 -0.18
C GLU A 12 13.66 9.05 0.65
N ALA A 13 12.71 8.12 0.51
CA ALA A 13 12.61 6.94 1.38
C ALA A 13 13.95 6.20 1.55
N TYR A 14 14.76 6.11 0.48
CA TYR A 14 16.08 5.49 0.53
C TYR A 14 17.13 6.32 1.24
N GLU A 15 17.15 7.64 1.02
CA GLU A 15 18.07 8.54 1.73
C GLU A 15 17.85 8.43 3.23
N ARG A 16 16.57 8.35 3.65
CA ARG A 16 16.20 8.23 5.06
C ARG A 16 16.74 6.94 5.67
N LEU A 17 16.52 5.81 5.00
CA LEU A 17 17.01 4.50 5.47
C LEU A 17 18.54 4.47 5.57
N LEU A 18 19.24 5.08 4.60
CA LEU A 18 20.70 5.15 4.63
C LEU A 18 21.19 6.01 5.81
N LEU A 19 20.57 7.18 6.02
CA LEU A 19 20.88 8.06 7.14
C LEU A 19 20.64 7.38 8.49
N ASP A 20 19.54 6.65 8.65
CA ASP A 20 19.21 5.93 9.88
C ASP A 20 20.22 4.80 10.13
N THR A 21 20.66 4.09 9.08
CA THR A 21 21.74 3.09 9.17
C THR A 21 23.04 3.71 9.69
N MET A 22 23.45 4.85 9.13
CA MET A 22 24.67 5.56 9.57
C MET A 22 24.58 6.05 11.01
N ARG A 23 23.37 6.34 11.50
CA ARG A 23 23.10 6.78 12.88
C ARG A 23 22.91 5.62 13.85
N GLY A 24 22.83 4.38 13.37
CA GLY A 24 22.49 3.21 14.18
C GLY A 24 21.03 3.19 14.66
N ASP A 25 20.14 3.93 13.98
CA ASP A 25 18.71 3.92 14.25
C ASP A 25 18.04 2.79 13.45
N HIS A 26 17.51 1.80 14.16
CA HIS A 26 16.90 0.62 13.58
C HIS A 26 15.35 0.66 13.58
N THR A 27 14.73 1.79 13.91
CA THR A 27 13.26 1.89 14.06
C THR A 27 12.47 1.58 12.79
N LEU A 28 13.02 1.86 11.61
CA LEU A 28 12.40 1.59 10.31
C LEU A 28 12.81 0.25 9.69
N PHE A 29 13.57 -0.57 10.42
CA PHE A 29 14.03 -1.88 9.96
C PHE A 29 13.24 -2.99 10.65
N ASN A 30 12.86 -4.01 9.86
CA ASN A 30 12.24 -5.21 10.43
C ASN A 30 13.27 -6.02 11.22
N THR A 31 12.82 -6.65 12.30
CA THR A 31 13.65 -7.59 13.06
C THR A 31 13.71 -8.94 12.37
N ALA A 32 14.78 -9.72 12.61
CA ALA A 32 14.91 -11.07 12.05
C ALA A 32 13.73 -11.97 12.47
N GLU A 33 13.37 -11.95 13.75
CA GLU A 33 12.20 -12.69 14.27
C GLU A 33 10.89 -12.26 13.60
N GLY A 34 10.71 -10.96 13.33
CA GLY A 34 9.54 -10.45 12.63
C GLY A 34 9.45 -10.97 11.20
N ILE A 35 10.59 -11.09 10.50
CA ILE A 35 10.66 -11.67 9.16
C ILE A 35 10.36 -13.17 9.17
N GLU A 36 10.93 -13.93 10.10
CA GLU A 36 10.66 -15.37 10.23
C GLU A 36 9.17 -15.64 10.51
N SER A 37 8.55 -14.88 11.44
CA SER A 37 7.12 -15.05 11.74
C SER A 37 6.22 -14.64 10.56
N LEU A 38 6.62 -13.63 9.78
CA LEU A 38 5.91 -13.24 8.57
C LEU A 38 5.91 -14.37 7.53
N TRP A 39 7.06 -15.01 7.32
CA TRP A 39 7.21 -16.14 6.41
C TRP A 39 6.41 -17.35 6.87
N GLU A 40 6.51 -17.72 8.15
CA GLU A 40 5.77 -18.83 8.74
C GLU A 40 4.24 -18.67 8.52
N ARG A 41 3.70 -17.48 8.78
CA ARG A 41 2.27 -17.18 8.62
C ARG A 41 1.82 -17.17 7.16
N SER A 42 2.71 -16.77 6.25
CA SER A 42 2.41 -16.67 4.82
C SER A 42 2.54 -18.02 4.10
N ALA A 43 3.26 -18.99 4.67
CA ALA A 43 3.56 -20.28 4.06
C ALA A 43 2.31 -21.02 3.55
N ALA A 44 1.26 -21.16 4.37
CA ALA A 44 0.05 -21.88 3.98
C ALA A 44 -0.66 -21.28 2.75
N LEU A 45 -0.63 -19.95 2.62
CA LEU A 45 -1.22 -19.25 1.47
C LEU A 45 -0.36 -19.44 0.21
N LEU A 46 0.97 -19.50 0.36
CA LEU A 46 1.90 -19.69 -0.75
C LEU A 46 1.91 -21.14 -1.27
N GLU A 47 1.78 -22.12 -0.36
CA GLU A 47 1.75 -23.54 -0.69
C GLU A 47 0.42 -23.97 -1.33
N ALA A 48 -0.69 -23.38 -0.90
CA ALA A 48 -2.03 -23.68 -1.40
C ALA A 48 -2.77 -22.40 -1.84
N PRO A 49 -2.33 -21.77 -2.95
CA PRO A 49 -2.92 -20.51 -3.39
C PRO A 49 -4.38 -20.71 -3.83
N PRO A 50 -5.33 -19.90 -3.32
CA PRO A 50 -6.73 -19.98 -3.74
C PRO A 50 -6.91 -19.53 -5.20
N PRO A 51 -8.03 -19.88 -5.84
CA PRO A 51 -8.33 -19.44 -7.20
C PRO A 51 -8.29 -17.92 -7.34
N VAL A 52 -7.58 -17.43 -8.35
CA VAL A 52 -7.48 -16.01 -8.67
C VAL A 52 -8.85 -15.47 -9.06
N ARG A 53 -9.24 -14.34 -8.47
CA ARG A 53 -10.49 -13.63 -8.80
C ARG A 53 -10.16 -12.38 -9.62
N PRO A 54 -10.58 -12.31 -10.90
CA PRO A 54 -10.31 -11.14 -11.73
C PRO A 54 -11.12 -9.93 -11.26
N TYR A 55 -10.61 -8.75 -11.56
CA TYR A 55 -11.27 -7.47 -11.32
C TYR A 55 -10.95 -6.50 -12.45
N ALA A 56 -11.82 -5.52 -12.66
CA ALA A 56 -11.65 -4.56 -13.76
C ALA A 56 -10.47 -3.61 -13.49
N PRO A 57 -9.65 -3.25 -14.50
CA PRO A 57 -8.66 -2.19 -14.35
C PRO A 57 -9.28 -0.89 -13.82
N GLY A 58 -8.62 -0.23 -12.87
CA GLY A 58 -9.14 0.97 -12.21
C GLY A 58 -10.16 0.73 -11.09
N SER A 59 -10.58 -0.53 -10.86
CA SER A 59 -11.37 -0.89 -9.67
C SER A 59 -10.48 -1.29 -8.50
N TRP A 60 -11.05 -1.34 -7.29
CA TRP A 60 -10.36 -1.69 -6.04
C TRP A 60 -10.26 -3.19 -5.76
N GLY A 61 -10.70 -4.04 -6.71
CA GLY A 61 -10.72 -5.48 -6.54
C GLY A 61 -12.08 -6.10 -6.80
N PRO A 62 -12.20 -7.42 -6.62
CA PRO A 62 -13.45 -8.14 -6.84
C PRO A 62 -14.47 -7.84 -5.74
N ASN A 63 -15.78 -7.90 -6.04
CA ASN A 63 -16.85 -7.66 -5.07
C ASN A 63 -16.73 -8.51 -3.78
N ALA A 64 -16.05 -9.66 -3.87
CA ALA A 64 -15.77 -10.54 -2.74
C ALA A 64 -14.99 -9.86 -1.59
N ILE A 65 -14.21 -8.80 -1.86
CA ILE A 65 -13.48 -8.08 -0.80
C ILE A 65 -14.43 -7.41 0.20
N HIS A 66 -15.66 -7.08 -0.20
CA HIS A 66 -16.66 -6.50 0.69
C HIS A 66 -17.25 -7.55 1.64
N GLN A 67 -17.31 -8.82 1.20
CA GLN A 67 -17.75 -9.92 2.05
C GLN A 67 -16.73 -10.25 3.14
N LEU A 68 -15.43 -10.06 2.86
CA LEU A 68 -14.34 -10.35 3.80
C LEU A 68 -14.41 -9.52 5.08
N ILE A 69 -14.89 -8.28 4.98
CA ILE A 69 -14.90 -7.32 6.09
C ILE A 69 -16.31 -7.01 6.61
N ALA A 70 -17.34 -7.68 6.10
CA ALA A 70 -18.72 -7.44 6.51
C ALA A 70 -18.89 -7.63 8.03
N PRO A 71 -19.68 -6.78 8.72
CA PRO A 71 -20.55 -5.72 8.18
C PRO A 71 -19.85 -4.37 7.93
N HIS A 72 -18.53 -4.31 8.06
CA HIS A 72 -17.74 -3.10 7.84
C HIS A 72 -17.47 -2.85 6.34
N ALA A 73 -16.98 -1.65 6.03
CA ALA A 73 -16.65 -1.23 4.68
C ALA A 73 -15.23 -0.67 4.60
N TRP A 74 -14.55 -0.93 3.48
CA TRP A 74 -13.23 -0.39 3.18
C TRP A 74 -13.33 1.12 3.01
N ARG A 75 -12.42 1.87 3.63
CA ARG A 75 -12.28 3.31 3.40
C ARG A 75 -11.32 3.52 2.23
N LEU A 76 -11.87 3.88 1.08
CA LEU A 76 -11.11 3.98 -0.17
C LEU A 76 -10.78 5.46 -0.49
N PRO A 77 -9.51 5.81 -0.76
CA PRO A 77 -9.04 7.20 -0.89
C PRO A 77 -9.73 8.12 -1.91
N PHE A 78 -10.36 7.60 -2.98
CA PHE A 78 -10.77 8.41 -4.14
C PHE A 78 -12.27 8.59 -4.38
N GLU A 79 -13.14 8.23 -3.44
CA GLU A 79 -14.55 8.71 -3.45
C GLU A 79 -14.68 10.21 -3.11
N ARG A 80 -13.59 10.99 -3.22
CA ARG A 80 -13.63 12.46 -3.18
C ARG A 80 -13.85 12.98 -4.60
N ALA A 81 -15.12 13.16 -4.97
CA ALA A 81 -15.57 13.69 -6.26
C ALA A 81 -15.00 15.08 -6.66
N TRP A 82 -14.24 15.76 -5.80
CA TRP A 82 -13.72 17.11 -6.05
C TRP A 82 -12.42 17.14 -6.87
N ARG A 83 -11.81 15.98 -7.20
CA ARG A 83 -10.66 15.88 -8.12
C ARG A 83 -11.02 15.38 -9.54
N GLY A 84 -12.26 15.57 -9.97
CA GLY A 84 -12.60 15.50 -11.39
C GLY A 84 -11.95 16.68 -12.13
N ARG A 85 -11.15 16.40 -13.17
CA ARG A 85 -10.56 17.42 -14.06
C ARG A 85 -11.63 18.45 -14.44
N PRO A 86 -11.41 19.77 -14.25
CA PRO A 86 -12.37 20.77 -14.69
C PRO A 86 -12.56 20.67 -16.21
N PRO A 87 -13.77 20.92 -16.74
CA PRO A 87 -14.04 20.82 -18.17
C PRO A 87 -13.08 21.73 -18.95
N PRO A 88 -12.64 21.33 -20.17
CA PRO A 88 -11.80 22.20 -20.99
C PRO A 88 -12.54 23.52 -21.23
N LYS A 89 -11.84 24.64 -20.99
CA LYS A 89 -12.37 25.97 -21.30
C LYS A 89 -12.60 26.08 -22.82
N PRO A 90 -13.64 26.82 -23.26
CA PRO A 90 -13.94 27.03 -24.67
C PRO A 90 -12.80 27.73 -25.41
#